data_AF-A0AAX4L185-F1
#
_entry.id   AF-A0AAX4L185-F1
#
_cell.length_a   1.000
_cell.length_b   1.000
_cell.length_c   1.000
_cell.angle_alpha   90.00
_cell.angle_beta   90.00
_cell.angle_gamma   90.00
#
_symmetry.space_group_name_H-M   'P 1'
#
loop_
_entity.id
_entity.type
_entity.pdbx_description
1 polymer ?
#
loop_
_entity_poly.entity_id
_entity_poly.type
_entity_poly.pdbx_seq_one_letter_code
_entity_poly.pdbx_strand_id
1 'polypeptide(L)' 'MPLQLNTNTVTLKCNWCGTIIKENPIVVKTCCNNKPWVFCSNRCYQQWLADWLRKQEQKAGGKKQKGLL' A
#
# COMPACT_ATOMS: atom_id res chain seq x y z
N MET A 1 18.85 -15.12 33.38
CA MET A 1 19.60 -14.36 32.35
C MET A 1 18.63 -13.44 31.63
N PRO A 2 18.92 -12.14 31.41
CA PRO A 2 18.07 -11.43 30.47
C PRO A 2 18.85 -10.54 29.48
N LEU A 3 18.62 -10.81 28.19
CA LEU A 3 18.67 -9.75 27.19
C LEU A 3 17.27 -9.10 27.19
N GLN A 4 17.16 -7.87 27.69
CA GLN A 4 15.92 -7.10 27.53
C GLN A 4 16.09 -6.13 26.36
N LEU A 5 15.45 -6.46 25.24
CA LEU A 5 15.35 -5.57 24.10
C LEU A 5 13.91 -5.03 24.04
N ASN A 6 13.67 -3.86 24.63
CA ASN A 6 12.41 -3.14 24.44
C ASN A 6 12.63 -2.03 23.43
N THR A 7 12.62 -2.41 22.15
CA THR A 7 12.78 -1.48 21.03
C THR A 7 11.42 -1.21 20.41
N ASN A 8 10.68 -0.25 20.98
CA ASN A 8 9.47 0.35 20.39
C ASN A 8 9.80 1.17 19.13
N THR A 9 10.58 0.61 18.21
CA THR A 9 10.87 1.20 16.91
C THR A 9 9.85 0.63 15.92
N VAL A 10 8.91 1.48 15.47
CA VAL A 10 8.01 1.11 14.38
C VAL A 10 8.83 1.02 13.10
N THR A 11 9.28 -0.19 12.77
CA THR A 11 9.98 -0.46 11.52
C THR A 11 8.98 -0.41 10.37
N LEU A 12 9.06 0.63 9.55
CA LEU A 12 8.24 0.76 8.36
C LEU A 12 8.82 -0.12 7.24
N LYS A 13 7.97 -0.94 6.63
CA LYS A 13 8.32 -1.75 5.44
C LYS A 13 7.58 -1.20 4.23
N CYS A 14 8.29 -1.10 3.11
CA CYS A 14 7.69 -0.74 1.83
C CYS A 14 6.59 -1.74 1.46
N ASN A 15 5.39 -1.26 1.15
CA ASN A 15 4.28 -2.11 0.75
C ASN A 15 4.47 -2.77 -0.62
N TRP A 16 5.39 -2.25 -1.44
CA TRP A 16 5.63 -2.75 -2.78
C TRP A 16 6.75 -3.80 -2.82
N CYS A 17 7.96 -3.44 -2.36
CA CYS A 17 9.14 -4.31 -2.44
C CYS A 17 9.51 -5.00 -1.11
N GLY A 18 8.87 -4.66 0.01
CA GLY A 18 9.14 -5.24 1.33
C GLY A 18 10.38 -4.71 2.04
N THR A 19 11.20 -3.87 1.40
CA THR A 19 12.40 -3.27 2.01
C THR A 19 12.07 -2.46 3.26
N ILE A 20 12.91 -2.58 4.29
CA ILE A 20 12.84 -1.75 5.49
C ILE A 20 13.20 -0.31 5.13
N ILE A 21 12.29 0.61 5.43
CA ILE A 21 12.45 2.04 5.18
C ILE A 21 13.26 2.62 6.35
N LYS A 22 14.46 3.12 6.04
CA LYS A 22 15.36 3.78 7.02
C LYS A 22 15.26 5.31 6.98
N GLU A 23 14.63 5.84 5.94
CA GLU A 23 14.52 7.28 5.65
C GLU A 23 13.06 7.73 5.65
N ASN A 24 12.78 8.94 5.17
CA ASN A 24 11.43 9.47 5.07
C ASN A 24 10.57 8.65 4.09
N PRO A 25 9.48 8.00 4.53
CA PRO A 25 8.61 7.21 3.67
C PRO A 25 7.72 8.11 2.80
N ILE A 26 7.34 7.61 1.62
CA ILE A 26 6.22 8.17 0.87
C ILE A 26 4.94 7.51 1.40
N VAL A 27 4.05 8.30 2.02
CA VAL A 27 2.80 7.83 2.63
C VAL A 27 1.61 8.26 1.78
N VAL A 28 0.77 7.31 1.37
CA VAL A 28 -0.40 7.56 0.52
C VAL A 28 -1.64 6.96 1.15
N LYS A 29 -2.68 7.79 1.31
CA LYS A 29 -4.00 7.34 1.75
C LYS A 29 -4.93 7.31 0.54
N THR A 30 -5.58 6.18 0.32
CA THR A 30 -6.63 6.07 -0.71
C THR A 30 -8.00 6.24 -0.07
N CYS A 31 -9.00 6.69 -0.84
CA CYS A 31 -10.36 6.94 -0.35
C CYS A 31 -11.05 5.68 0.21
N CYS A 32 -10.65 4.49 -0.24
CA CYS A 32 -11.32 3.22 0.08
C CYS A 32 -10.55 2.33 1.07
N ASN A 33 -9.44 2.79 1.66
CA ASN A 33 -8.66 2.00 2.60
C ASN A 33 -8.34 2.81 3.88
N ASN A 34 -8.68 2.23 5.04
CA ASN A 34 -8.35 2.84 6.33
C ASN A 34 -6.85 2.76 6.66
N LYS A 35 -6.11 1.84 6.02
CA LYS A 35 -4.67 1.70 6.20
C LYS A 35 -3.90 2.49 5.13
N PRO A 36 -2.97 3.40 5.51
CA PRO A 36 -2.12 4.09 4.54
C PRO A 36 -1.11 3.12 3.92
N TRP A 37 -0.75 3.39 2.66
CA TRP A 37 0.32 2.72 1.94
C TRP A 37 1.62 3.49 2.15
N VAL A 38 2.72 2.78 2.35
CA VAL A 38 4.05 3.33 2.56
C VAL A 38 5.04 2.77 1.54
N PHE A 39 5.88 3.64 0.97
CA PHE A 39 6.85 3.26 -0.05
C PHE A 39 8.25 3.80 0.28
N CYS A 40 9.27 3.01 -0.06
CA CYS A 40 10.67 3.38 0.13
C CYS A 40 11.24 4.27 -0.99
N SER A 41 10.53 4.42 -2.11
CA SER A 41 11.00 5.20 -3.26
C SER A 41 9.85 5.60 -4.19
N ASN A 42 10.07 6.65 -4.99
CA ASN A 42 9.12 7.07 -6.03
C ASN A 42 8.86 5.94 -7.04
N ARG A 43 9.87 5.13 -7.39
CA ARG A 43 9.70 3.98 -8.28
C ARG A 43 8.67 2.98 -7.76
N CYS A 44 8.77 2.60 -6.48
CA CYS A 44 7.81 1.68 -5.85
C CYS A 44 6.41 2.26 -5.82
N TYR A 45 6.29 3.55 -5.52
CA TYR A 45 5.01 4.26 -5.54
C TYR A 45 4.38 4.27 -6.94
N GLN A 46 5.11 4.63 -7.99
CA GLN A 46 4.58 4.70 -9.36
C GLN A 46 4.14 3.33 -9.89
N GLN A 47 4.93 2.27 -9.62
CA GLN A 47 4.55 0.92 -10.01
C GLN A 47 3.27 0.45 -9.30
N TRP A 48 3.17 0.71 -8.00
CA TRP A 48 1.96 0.42 -7.24
C TRP A 48 0.76 1.23 -7.75
N LEU A 49 0.95 2.53 -8.05
CA LEU A 49 -0.12 3.42 -8.51
C LEU A 49 -0.71 2.94 -9.84
N ALA A 50 0.14 2.56 -10.79
CA ALA A 50 -0.29 2.03 -12.08
C ALA A 50 -1.12 0.74 -11.92
N ASP A 51 -0.65 -0.21 -11.09
CA ASP A 51 -1.40 -1.44 -10.83
C ASP A 51 -2.71 -1.18 -10.05
N TRP A 52 -2.68 -0.24 -9.11
CA TRP A 52 -3.84 0.15 -8.33
C TRP A 52 -4.93 0.77 -9.20
N LEU A 53 -4.58 1.71 -10.09
CA LEU A 53 -5.52 2.35 -11.02
C LEU A 53 -6.14 1.32 -11.98
N ARG A 54 -5.32 0.44 -12.55
CA ARG A 54 -5.81 -0.65 -13.41
C ARG A 54 -6.85 -1.53 -12.71
N LYS A 55 -6.64 -1.81 -11.42
CA LYS A 55 -7.61 -2.57 -10.60
C LYS A 55 -8.89 -1.77 -10.30
N GLN A 56 -8.83 -0.44 -10.18
CA GLN A 56 -10.03 0.38 -10.01
C GLN A 56 -10.90 0.38 -11.27
N GLU A 57 -10.29 0.52 -12.45
CA GLU A 57 -10.99 0.49 -13.74
C GLU A 57 -11.72 -0.85 -13.94
N GLN A 58 -11.06 -1.97 -13.63
CA GLN A 58 -11.67 -3.31 -13.69
C GLN A 58 -12.86 -3.46 -12.73
N LYS A 59 -12.78 -2.87 -11.52
CA LYS A 59 -13.90 -2.91 -10.56
C LYS A 59 -15.07 -2.02 -10.99
N ALA A 60 -14.80 -0.88 -11.64
CA ALA A 60 -15.85 0.01 -12.13
C ALA A 60 -16.64 -0.60 -13.30
N GLY A 61 -16.01 -1.42 -14.14
CA GLY A 61 -16.64 -2.09 -15.29
C GLY A 61 -17.56 -3.27 -14.94
N GLY A 62 -17.49 -3.84 -13.73
CA GLY A 62 -18.19 -5.07 -13.35
C GLY A 62 -19.67 -4.94 -12.96
N LYS A 63 -20.27 -3.73 -12.99
CA LYS A 63 -21.65 -3.47 -12.53
C LYS A 63 -22.67 -3.20 -13.64
N LYS A 64 -22.51 -3.78 -14.84
CA LYS A 64 -23.55 -3.75 -15.88
C LYS A 64 -23.77 -5.13 -16.50
N GLN A 65 -24.39 -6.06 -15.76
CA GLN A 65 -25.21 -7.18 -16.31
C GLN A 65 -25.68 -8.09 -15.17
N LYS A 66 -26.64 -7.63 -14.37
CA LYS A 66 -27.55 -8.50 -13.61
C LYS A 66 -28.84 -7.72 -13.40
N GLY A 67 -29.76 -7.85 -14.35
CA GLY A 67 -31.05 -7.18 -14.30
C GLY A 67 -31.57 -6.78 -15.67
N LEU A 68 -31.70 -7.73 -16.59
CA LEU A 68 -32.72 -7.65 -17.62
C LEU A 68 -33.56 -8.93 -17.44
N LEU A 69 -34.57 -8.81 -16.59
CA LEU A 69 -35.74 -9.69 -16.55
C LEU A 69 -36.76 -9.09 -17.53
#